data_AF-A0A6J4HQV0-F1
#
_entry.id   AF-A0A6J4HQV0-F1
#
_cell.length_a   1.000
_cell.length_b   1.000
_cell.length_c   1.000
_cell.angle_alpha   90.00
_cell.angle_beta   90.00
_cell.angle_gamma   90.00
#
_symmetry.space_group_name_H-M   'P 1'
#
loop_
_entity.id
_entity.type
_entity.pdbx_description
1 polymer ?
#
loop_
_entity_poly.entity_id
_entity_poly.type
_entity_poly.pdbx_seq_one_letter_code
_entity_poly.pdbx_strand_id
1 'polypeptide(L)' 'MGNKLVIVESAAKAKTIQKYLGPGFRVQASIGHVRDLPKSKLGVDVEH' A
#
# COMPACT_ATOMS: atom_id res chain seq x y z
N MET A 1 4.11 13.42 19.51
CA MET A 1 2.90 13.15 18.71
C MET A 1 3.24 12.03 17.73
N GLY A 2 2.52 10.91 17.76
CA GLY A 2 2.83 9.78 16.86
C GLY A 2 2.49 10.15 15.41
N ASN A 3 3.49 10.11 14.52
CA ASN A 3 3.27 10.31 13.09
C ASN A 3 2.42 9.14 12.57
N LYS A 4 1.16 9.41 12.20
CA LYS A 4 0.26 8.39 11.66
C LYS A 4 0.73 8.00 10.26
N LEU A 5 0.89 6.70 10.01
CA LEU A 5 1.27 6.18 8.70
C LEU A 5 0.03 5.97 7.83
N VAL A 6 0.04 6.50 6.62
CA VAL A 6 -0.98 6.28 5.60
C VAL A 6 -0.31 5.65 4.39
N ILE A 7 -0.79 4.47 3.99
CA ILE A 7 -0.28 3.74 2.82
C ILE A 7 -1.28 3.86 1.68
N VAL A 8 -0.79 4.18 0.49
CA VAL A 8 -1.59 4.30 -0.74
C VAL A 8 -0.94 3.52 -1.87
N GLU A 9 -1.68 3.23 -2.93
CA GLU A 9 -1.18 2.34 -3.99
C GLU A 9 -0.08 2.97 -4.88
N SER A 10 -0.20 4.26 -5.20
CA SER A 10 0.66 4.93 -6.19
C SER A 10 1.37 6.17 -5.64
N ALA A 11 2.56 6.46 -6.18
CA ALA A 11 3.36 7.61 -5.78
C ALA A 11 2.64 8.95 -6.03
N ALA A 12 1.84 9.04 -7.10
CA ALA A 12 1.04 10.23 -7.39
C ALA A 12 0.00 10.50 -6.30
N LYS A 13 -0.75 9.46 -5.88
CA LYS A 13 -1.72 9.57 -4.76
C LYS A 13 -1.01 10.01 -3.47
N ALA A 14 0.18 9.48 -3.18
CA ALA A 14 0.93 9.83 -1.97
C ALA A 14 1.29 11.33 -1.94
N LYS A 15 1.80 11.88 -3.05
CA LYS A 15 2.13 13.32 -3.16
C LYS A 15 0.91 14.20 -2.99
N THR A 16 -0.23 13.81 -3.56
CA THR A 16 -1.47 14.58 -3.45
C THR A 16 -2.05 14.54 -2.03
N ILE A 17 -2.15 13.36 -1.42
CA ILE A 17 -2.72 13.20 -0.08
C ILE A 17 -1.83 13.83 1.00
N GLN A 18 -0.50 13.78 0.85
CA GLN A 18 0.43 14.45 1.78
C GLN A 18 0.17 15.96 1.85
N LYS A 19 -0.21 16.60 0.74
CA LYS A 19 -0.56 18.03 0.70
C LYS A 19 -1.85 18.34 1.47
N TYR A 20 -2.81 17.41 1.48
CA TYR A 20 -4.09 17.60 2.16
C TYR A 20 -4.01 17.33 3.67
N LEU A 21 -3.28 16.29 4.08
CA LEU A 21 -3.19 15.90 5.50
C LEU A 21 -2.18 16.74 6.29
N GLY A 22 -1.18 17.30 5.62
CA GLY A 22 -0.19 18.16 6.25
C GLY A 22 0.75 17.43 7.24
N PRO A 23 1.44 18.19 8.11
CA PRO A 23 2.37 17.65 9.08
C PRO A 23 1.65 16.81 10.15
N GLY A 24 2.25 15.69 10.56
CA GLY A 24 1.67 14.72 11.50
C GLY A 24 1.21 13.41 10.85
N PHE A 25 1.19 13.36 9.52
CA PHE A 25 0.98 12.15 8.74
C PHE A 25 2.20 11.84 7.88
N ARG A 26 2.63 10.58 7.87
CA ARG A 26 3.62 10.05 6.94
C ARG A 26 2.86 9.29 5.85
N VAL A 27 2.81 9.82 4.64
CA VAL A 27 2.15 9.15 3.51
C VAL A 27 3.19 8.41 2.67
N GLN A 28 2.97 7.12 2.39
CA GLN A 28 3.88 6.27 1.60
C GLN A 28 3.11 5.47 0.54
N ALA A 29 3.75 5.19 -0.59
CA ALA A 29 3.17 4.39 -1.66
C ALA A 29 3.62 2.93 -1.57
N SER A 30 2.72 1.97 -1.80
CA SER A 30 3.04 0.54 -1.93
C SER A 30 3.62 0.18 -3.30
N ILE A 31 3.47 1.08 -4.29
CA ILE A 31 3.91 0.87 -5.69
C ILE A 31 3.24 -0.38 -6.28
N GLY A 32 1.93 -0.52 -6.05
CA GLY A 32 1.12 -1.66 -6.49
C GLY A 32 1.03 -2.79 -5.45
N HIS A 33 0.86 -4.02 -5.93
CA HIS A 33 0.70 -5.21 -5.09
C HIS A 33 2.01 -5.57 -4.38
N VAL A 34 1.93 -5.77 -3.06
CA VAL A 34 3.07 -6.17 -2.21
C VAL A 34 3.25 -7.69 -2.20
N ARG A 35 2.17 -8.43 -2.42
CA ARG A 35 2.15 -9.90 -2.49
C ARG A 35 1.14 -10.31 -3.53
N ASP A 36 1.44 -11.43 -4.18
CA ASP A 36 0.57 -12.08 -5.13
C ASP A 36 0.71 -13.59 -4.96
N LEU A 37 -0.29 -14.32 -5.46
CA LEU A 37 -0.20 -15.78 -5.56
C LEU A 37 0.88 -16.18 -6.57
N PRO A 38 1.37 -17.44 -6.51
CA PRO A 38 2.30 -17.95 -7.51
C PRO A 38 1.72 -17.77 -8.92
N LYS A 39 2.44 -17.05 -9.79
CA LYS A 39 1.93 -16.69 -11.13
C LYS A 39 1.61 -17.86 -12.05
N SER A 40 2.24 -19.01 -11.82
CA SER A 40 2.17 -20.17 -12.72
C SER A 40 1.89 -21.48 -12.00
N LYS A 41 1.57 -21.44 -10.71
CA LYS A 41 1.23 -22.61 -9.90
C LYS A 41 -0.07 -22.34 -9.15
N LEU A 42 -0.88 -23.37 -8.94
CA LEU A 42 -2.08 -23.25 -8.13
C LEU A 42 -1.66 -22.84 -6.71
N GLY A 43 -2.03 -21.61 -6.32
CA GLY A 43 -1.65 -21.00 -5.04
C GLY A 43 -2.63 -21.30 -3.90
N VAL A 44 -3.57 -22.20 -4.13
CA VAL A 44 -4.66 -22.55 -3.22
C VAL A 44 -4.70 -24.06 -3.06
N ASP A 45 -4.97 -24.50 -1.84
CA ASP A 45 -5.33 -25.88 -1.58
C ASP A 45 -6.80 -26.08 -2.00
N VAL A 46 -7.08 -27.15 -2.75
CA VAL A 46 -8.42 -27.45 -3.29
C VAL A 46 -9.09 -28.64 -2.59
N GLU A 47 -8.38 -29.34 -1.71
CA GLU A 47 -8.86 -30.58 -1.09
C GLU A 47 -9.42 -30.36 0.33
N HIS A 48 -9.42 -29.12 0.83
CA HIS A 48 -9.93 -28.73 2.16
C HIS A 48 -10.98 -27.62 2.10
#